data_AF-A0A3D3HD53-F1
#
_entry.id   AF-A0A3D3HD53-F1
#
_cell.length_a   1.000
_cell.length_b   1.000
_cell.length_c   1.000
_cell.angle_alpha   90.00
_cell.angle_beta   90.00
_cell.angle_gamma   90.00
#
_symmetry.space_group_name_H-M   'P 1'
#
loop_
_entity.id
_entity.type
_entity.pdbx_description
1 polymer ?
#
loop_
_entity_poly.entity_id
_entity_poly.type
_entity_poly.pdbx_seq_one_letter_code
_entity_poly.pdbx_strand_id
1 'polypeptide(L)'
;MMLEEQLKSRLFLNKAGAYSIKPGSRSVVETLSYTSGLLHDAENMVVVYPQGTITSIHRRPVRFERGTERIIAGASDKLMILFYVALPDWYSGKKPGLYVRVIEYSAMERNITDLEEAYNIFLDECIAKQIPL
;
A
#
# COMPACT_ATOMS: atom_id res chain seq x y z
N MET A 1 3.31 5.10 -5.41
CA MET A 1 4.70 4.73 -5.78
C MET A 1 4.72 3.37 -6.50
N MET A 2 5.53 3.18 -7.55
CA MET A 2 5.55 1.96 -8.38
C MET A 2 6.98 1.45 -8.64
N LEU A 3 7.19 0.15 -8.82
CA LEU A 3 8.51 -0.37 -9.23
C LEU A 3 8.94 0.25 -10.57
N GLU A 4 10.20 0.68 -10.67
CA GLU A 4 10.74 1.37 -11.86
C GLU A 4 10.53 0.56 -13.16
N GLU A 5 10.80 -0.74 -13.11
CA GLU A 5 10.56 -1.67 -14.23
C GLU A 5 9.11 -1.68 -14.71
N GLN A 6 8.15 -1.53 -13.78
CA GLN A 6 6.72 -1.55 -14.09
C GLN A 6 6.21 -0.20 -14.60
N LEU A 7 6.83 0.90 -14.17
CA LEU A 7 6.49 2.25 -14.63
C LEU A 7 7.08 2.54 -16.02
N LYS A 8 8.24 1.97 -16.36
CA LYS A 8 8.89 2.15 -17.68
C LYS A 8 7.99 1.78 -18.86
N SER A 9 7.16 0.74 -18.72
CA SER A 9 6.20 0.34 -19.76
C SER A 9 4.87 1.11 -19.69
N ARG A 10 4.68 1.96 -18.68
CA ARG A 10 3.42 2.64 -18.36
C ARG A 10 3.64 4.11 -18.03
N LEU A 11 4.53 4.80 -18.76
CA LEU A 11 4.92 6.19 -18.49
C LEU A 11 3.75 7.19 -18.50
N PHE A 12 2.63 6.84 -19.13
CA PHE A 12 1.42 7.65 -19.04
C PHE A 12 0.92 7.82 -17.59
N LEU A 13 1.22 6.87 -16.69
CA LEU A 13 0.87 6.94 -15.27
C LEU A 13 1.62 8.07 -14.53
N ASN A 14 2.75 8.55 -15.05
CA ASN A 14 3.41 9.73 -14.50
C ASN A 14 2.50 10.96 -14.55
N LYS A 15 1.63 11.07 -15.58
CA LYS A 15 0.64 12.15 -15.69
C LYS A 15 -0.50 12.02 -14.67
N ALA A 16 -0.65 10.84 -14.07
CA ALA A 16 -1.61 10.56 -12.99
C ALA A 16 -0.92 10.56 -11.60
N GLY A 17 0.31 11.09 -11.49
CA GLY A 17 1.03 11.20 -10.22
C GLY A 17 1.84 9.97 -9.83
N ALA A 18 1.93 8.93 -10.68
CA ALA A 18 2.80 7.79 -10.39
C ALA A 18 4.28 8.18 -10.53
N TYR A 19 5.08 7.70 -9.59
CA TYR A 19 6.54 7.84 -9.60
C TYR A 19 7.20 6.53 -9.20
N SER A 20 8.44 6.33 -9.67
CA SER A 20 9.15 5.07 -9.54
C SER A 20 9.94 4.95 -8.25
N ILE A 21 10.09 3.72 -7.77
CA ILE A 21 11.11 3.30 -6.81
C ILE A 21 11.93 2.16 -7.42
N LYS A 22 13.24 2.15 -7.18
CA LYS A 22 14.16 1.11 -7.65
C LYS A 22 14.83 0.42 -6.46
N PRO A 23 14.24 -0.66 -5.90
CA PRO A 23 14.83 -1.40 -4.79
C PRO A 23 16.29 -1.80 -5.06
N GLY A 24 17.13 -1.77 -4.02
CA GLY A 24 18.58 -2.06 -4.13
C GLY A 24 19.43 -0.94 -4.74
N SER A 25 18.82 0.16 -5.20
CA SER A 25 19.53 1.36 -5.66
C SER A 25 19.77 2.36 -4.52
N ARG A 26 20.81 3.18 -4.65
CA ARG A 26 21.02 4.37 -3.79
C ARG A 26 19.86 5.36 -3.88
N SER A 27 19.19 5.44 -5.04
CA SER A 27 18.04 6.33 -5.27
C SER A 27 16.79 5.98 -4.45
N VAL A 28 16.75 4.83 -3.77
CA VAL A 28 15.66 4.49 -2.84
C VAL A 28 15.55 5.54 -1.74
N VAL A 29 16.69 6.01 -1.21
CA VAL A 29 16.69 6.99 -0.11
C VAL A 29 16.01 8.29 -0.52
N GLU A 30 16.33 8.79 -1.71
CA GLU A 30 15.72 9.98 -2.30
C GLU A 30 14.22 9.78 -2.54
N THR A 31 13.82 8.62 -3.06
CA THR A 31 12.41 8.31 -3.32
C THR A 31 11.57 8.24 -2.04
N LEU A 32 12.11 7.62 -0.98
CA LEU A 32 11.44 7.56 0.32
C LEU A 32 11.35 8.94 0.95
N SER A 33 12.43 9.74 0.89
CA SER A 33 12.43 11.12 1.38
C SER A 33 11.44 12.02 0.63
N TYR A 34 11.38 11.90 -0.70
CA TYR A 34 10.39 12.58 -1.53
C TYR A 34 8.97 12.17 -1.14
N THR A 35 8.74 10.87 -0.94
CA THR A 35 7.43 10.35 -0.54
C THR A 35 6.99 10.88 0.82
N SER A 36 7.87 10.88 1.81
CA SER A 36 7.60 11.52 3.11
C SER A 36 7.29 13.01 2.96
N GLY A 37 8.05 13.72 2.12
CA GLY A 37 7.84 15.14 1.84
C GLY A 37 6.46 15.45 1.25
N LEU A 38 5.97 14.61 0.33
CA LEU A 38 4.62 14.75 -0.22
C LEU A 38 3.55 14.72 0.88
N LEU A 39 3.73 13.90 1.91
CA LEU A 39 2.79 13.70 3.01
C LEU A 39 2.82 14.80 4.08
N HIS A 40 3.57 15.89 3.87
CA HIS A 40 3.45 17.12 4.67
C HIS A 40 2.29 18.00 4.22
N ASP A 41 1.83 17.82 2.98
CA ASP A 41 0.64 18.48 2.45
C ASP A 41 -0.59 17.60 2.73
N ALA A 42 -1.59 18.17 3.39
CA ALA A 42 -2.82 17.48 3.74
C ALA A 42 -3.71 17.16 2.53
N GLU A 43 -3.46 17.81 1.37
CA GLU A 43 -4.16 17.50 0.12
C GLU A 43 -3.53 16.32 -0.64
N ASN A 44 -2.36 15.85 -0.21
CA ASN A 44 -1.66 14.73 -0.85
C ASN A 44 -1.99 13.38 -0.20
N MET A 45 -2.06 12.35 -1.04
CA MET A 45 -2.16 10.96 -0.62
C MET A 45 -1.17 10.11 -1.40
N VAL A 46 -0.50 9.18 -0.72
CA VAL A 46 0.40 8.22 -1.35
C VAL A 46 -0.11 6.81 -1.12
N VAL A 47 -0.33 6.08 -2.21
CA VAL A 47 -0.60 4.64 -2.16
C VAL A 47 0.72 3.86 -2.18
N VAL A 48 0.87 2.98 -1.18
CA VAL A 48 2.02 2.09 -0.99
C VAL A 48 1.54 0.66 -0.89
N TYR A 49 2.19 -0.25 -1.62
CA TYR A 49 2.10 -1.69 -1.40
C TYR A 49 3.28 -2.09 -0.52
N PRO A 50 3.07 -2.31 0.80
CA PRO A 50 4.16 -2.33 1.77
C PRO A 50 5.12 -3.51 1.58
N GLN A 51 4.69 -4.57 0.88
CA GLN A 51 5.52 -5.73 0.57
C GLN A 51 6.62 -5.47 -0.47
N GLY A 52 6.62 -4.32 -1.14
CA GLY A 52 7.69 -3.90 -2.07
C GLY A 52 7.88 -4.78 -3.31
N THR A 53 7.07 -5.82 -3.49
CA THR A 53 7.14 -6.76 -4.62
C THR A 53 5.74 -7.12 -5.12
N ILE A 54 5.63 -7.43 -6.41
CA ILE A 54 4.38 -7.91 -7.01
C ILE A 54 4.23 -9.39 -6.68
N THR A 55 3.19 -9.74 -5.94
CA THR A 55 2.89 -11.10 -5.51
C THR A 55 1.42 -11.42 -5.71
N SER A 56 1.10 -12.72 -5.69
CA SER A 56 -0.29 -13.17 -5.68
C SER A 56 -1.05 -12.57 -4.51
N ILE A 57 -2.30 -12.19 -4.76
CA ILE A 57 -3.24 -11.74 -3.71
C ILE A 57 -3.53 -12.83 -2.68
N HIS A 58 -3.15 -14.09 -2.93
CA HIS A 58 -3.31 -15.22 -1.99
C HIS A 58 -2.09 -15.41 -1.08
N ARG A 59 -0.98 -14.70 -1.32
CA ARG A 59 0.20 -14.80 -0.47
C ARG A 59 -0.09 -14.20 0.90
N ARG A 60 0.08 -14.99 1.95
CA ARG A 60 -0.13 -14.61 3.35
C ARG A 60 1.03 -15.12 4.22
N PRO A 61 1.37 -14.40 5.30
CA PRO A 61 0.97 -13.02 5.59
C PRO A 61 1.61 -12.02 4.60
N VAL A 62 1.07 -10.81 4.52
CA VAL A 62 1.70 -9.68 3.85
C VAL A 62 2.82 -9.17 4.76
N ARG A 63 4.07 -9.27 4.31
CA ARG A 63 5.24 -8.76 5.03
C ARG A 63 5.53 -7.33 4.58
N PHE A 64 5.77 -6.43 5.51
CA PHE A 64 6.05 -5.02 5.28
C PHE A 64 7.56 -4.80 5.16
N GLU A 65 7.97 -4.09 4.12
CA GLU A 65 9.33 -3.64 3.95
C GLU A 65 9.60 -2.39 4.79
N ARG A 66 10.83 -2.27 5.29
CA ARG A 66 11.30 -1.14 6.12
C ARG A 66 11.18 0.23 5.45
N GLY A 67 11.00 0.28 4.12
CA GLY A 67 10.70 1.52 3.41
C GLY A 67 9.42 2.20 3.92
N THR A 68 8.41 1.42 4.33
CA THR A 68 7.16 1.94 4.88
C THR A 68 7.38 2.67 6.20
N GLU A 69 8.17 2.08 7.10
CA GLU A 69 8.59 2.70 8.36
C GLU A 69 9.28 4.04 8.11
N ARG A 70 10.21 4.09 7.14
CA ARG A 70 10.94 5.31 6.80
C ARG A 70 10.03 6.40 6.22
N ILE A 71 9.01 6.03 5.45
CA ILE A 71 8.02 6.98 4.92
C ILE A 71 7.25 7.62 6.08
N ILE A 72 6.72 6.79 6.98
CA ILE A 72 5.90 7.21 8.12
C ILE A 72 6.73 8.08 9.08
N ALA A 73 7.96 7.69 9.40
CA ALA A 73 8.84 8.43 10.29
C ALA A 73 9.23 9.82 9.76
N GLY A 74 9.22 10.03 8.44
CA GLY A 74 9.52 11.33 7.83
C GLY A 74 8.29 12.18 7.48
N ALA A 75 7.09 11.64 7.65
CA ALA A 75 5.83 12.31 7.31
C ALA A 75 5.40 13.32 8.40
N SER A 76 4.30 14.04 8.15
CA SER A 76 3.69 14.93 9.15
C SER A 76 3.21 14.15 10.38
N ASP A 77 3.26 14.78 11.56
CA ASP A 77 2.67 14.22 12.79
C ASP A 77 1.16 13.92 12.62
N LYS A 78 0.49 14.71 11.76
CA LYS A 78 -0.94 14.58 11.44
C LYS A 78 -1.23 13.52 10.36
N LEU A 79 -0.24 12.70 9.98
CA LEU A 79 -0.42 11.64 8.99
C LEU A 79 -1.61 10.74 9.36
N MET A 80 -2.52 10.58 8.41
CA MET A 80 -3.59 9.57 8.45
C MET A 80 -3.14 8.34 7.67
N ILE A 81 -3.30 7.16 8.26
CA ILE A 81 -2.96 5.88 7.62
C ILE A 81 -4.27 5.15 7.33
N LEU A 82 -4.48 4.81 6.05
CA LEU A 82 -5.63 4.03 5.61
C LEU A 82 -5.16 2.65 5.18
N PHE A 83 -5.78 1.60 5.73
CA PHE A 83 -5.65 0.27 5.18
C PHE A 83 -6.64 0.08 4.04
N TYR A 84 -6.14 -0.42 2.92
CA TYR A 84 -6.91 -0.67 1.70
C TYR A 84 -6.75 -2.13 1.31
N VAL A 85 -7.87 -2.83 1.13
CA VAL A 85 -7.90 -4.21 0.64
C VAL A 85 -8.88 -4.31 -0.52
N ALA A 86 -8.41 -4.84 -1.65
CA ALA A 86 -9.21 -5.07 -2.84
C ALA A 86 -9.13 -6.54 -3.25
N LEU A 87 -10.26 -7.24 -3.16
CA LEU A 87 -10.36 -8.67 -3.39
C LEU A 87 -11.30 -8.94 -4.57
N PRO A 88 -10.79 -9.45 -5.70
CA PRO A 88 -11.64 -9.91 -6.79
C PRO A 88 -12.26 -11.27 -6.44
N ASP A 89 -13.54 -11.46 -6.77
CA ASP A 89 -14.21 -12.77 -6.70
C ASP A 89 -15.18 -12.94 -7.88
N TRP A 90 -15.31 -14.17 -8.37
CA TRP A 90 -16.21 -14.52 -9.46
C TRP A 90 -17.58 -15.00 -8.99
N TYR A 91 -17.67 -15.66 -7.83
CA TYR A 91 -18.86 -16.43 -7.42
C TYR A 91 -19.48 -17.18 -8.62
N SER A 92 -20.78 -16.99 -8.88
CA SER A 92 -21.49 -17.57 -10.05
C SER A 92 -21.45 -16.68 -11.31
N GLY A 93 -20.72 -15.56 -11.27
CA GLY A 93 -20.62 -14.59 -12.36
C GLY A 93 -19.56 -14.96 -13.40
N LYS A 94 -19.81 -14.59 -14.66
CA LYS A 94 -18.82 -14.73 -15.75
C LYS A 94 -17.66 -13.73 -15.64
N LYS A 95 -17.85 -12.63 -14.92
CA LYS A 95 -16.87 -11.57 -14.69
C LYS A 95 -16.68 -11.40 -13.19
N PRO A 96 -15.46 -11.07 -12.73
CA PRO A 96 -15.23 -10.84 -11.32
C PRO A 96 -15.91 -9.56 -10.85
N GLY A 97 -16.49 -9.60 -9.64
CA GLY A 97 -16.70 -8.41 -8.83
C GLY A 97 -15.41 -8.03 -8.11
N LEU A 98 -15.20 -6.74 -7.85
CA LEU A 98 -14.11 -6.25 -7.01
C LEU A 98 -14.69 -5.73 -5.70
N TYR A 99 -14.32 -6.35 -4.58
CA TYR A 99 -14.73 -5.93 -3.25
C TYR A 99 -13.62 -5.12 -2.62
N VAL A 100 -13.89 -3.84 -2.38
CA VAL A 100 -12.93 -2.89 -1.79
C VAL A 100 -13.37 -2.54 -0.38
N ARG A 101 -12.45 -2.65 0.57
CA ARG A 101 -12.64 -2.15 1.94
C ARG A 101 -11.50 -1.22 2.32
N VAL A 102 -11.87 -0.11 2.96
CA VAL A 102 -10.95 0.87 3.50
C VAL A 102 -11.28 1.11 4.96
N ILE A 103 -10.26 1.10 5.82
CA ILE A 103 -10.38 1.51 7.23
C ILE A 103 -9.25 2.46 7.59
N GLU A 104 -9.47 3.32 8.56
CA GLU A 104 -8.41 4.12 9.18
C GLU A 104 -7.69 3.28 10.24
N TYR A 105 -6.37 3.31 10.22
CA TYR A 105 -5.54 2.77 11.30
C TYR A 105 -5.46 3.80 12.42
N SER A 106 -6.16 3.53 13.52
CA SER A 106 -6.38 4.50 14.60
C SER A 106 -5.47 4.32 15.83
N ALA A 107 -4.54 3.37 15.80
CA ALA A 107 -3.64 3.15 16.94
C ALA A 107 -2.64 4.31 17.10
N MET A 108 -2.29 4.63 18.35
CA MET A 108 -1.28 5.67 18.64
C MET A 108 0.12 5.23 18.21
N GLU A 109 0.43 3.94 18.35
CA GLU A 109 1.70 3.38 17.92
C GLU A 109 1.71 3.19 16.41
N ARG A 110 2.77 3.69 15.75
CA ARG A 110 2.94 3.62 14.29
C ARG A 110 4.19 2.83 13.91
N ASN A 111 4.62 1.92 14.77
CA ASN A 111 5.75 1.05 14.45
C ASN A 111 5.33 0.05 13.36
N ILE A 112 6.31 -0.40 12.57
CA ILE A 112 6.03 -1.23 11.39
C ILE A 112 5.46 -2.60 11.73
N THR A 113 5.84 -3.17 12.87
CA THR A 113 5.38 -4.50 13.31
C THR A 113 3.88 -4.46 13.61
N ASP A 114 3.42 -3.46 14.35
CA ASP A 114 2.01 -3.33 14.70
C ASP A 114 1.14 -2.99 13.48
N LEU A 115 1.67 -2.17 12.57
CA LEU A 115 1.01 -1.89 11.29
C LEU A 115 0.89 -3.16 10.44
N GLU A 116 1.95 -3.98 10.36
CA GLU A 116 1.92 -5.25 9.65
C GLU A 116 0.90 -6.20 10.27
N GLU A 117 0.92 -6.37 11.58
CA GLU A 117 0.00 -7.25 12.31
C GLU A 117 -1.45 -6.80 12.12
N ALA A 118 -1.74 -5.53 12.39
CA ALA A 118 -3.08 -4.97 12.25
C ALA A 118 -3.59 -5.04 10.80
N TYR A 119 -2.73 -4.81 9.81
CA TYR A 119 -3.10 -4.94 8.40
C TYR A 119 -3.43 -6.40 8.04
N ASN A 120 -2.66 -7.37 8.53
CA ASN A 120 -2.93 -8.79 8.26
C ASN A 120 -4.24 -9.24 8.93
N ILE A 121 -4.52 -8.80 10.16
CA ILE A 121 -5.81 -9.06 10.82
C ILE A 121 -6.96 -8.48 9.98
N PHE A 122 -6.84 -7.22 9.56
CA PHE A 122 -7.84 -6.58 8.72
C PHE A 122 -8.04 -7.30 7.37
N LEU A 123 -6.95 -7.75 6.76
CA LEU A 123 -6.98 -8.51 5.51
C LEU A 123 -7.69 -9.86 5.68
N ASP A 124 -7.40 -10.59 6.76
CA ASP A 124 -8.04 -11.87 7.06
C ASP A 124 -9.54 -11.68 7.34
N GLU A 125 -9.94 -10.61 8.03
CA GLU A 125 -11.35 -10.24 8.17
C GLU A 125 -12.03 -9.95 6.83
N CYS A 126 -11.34 -9.25 5.91
CA CYS A 126 -11.87 -8.96 4.58
C CYS A 126 -12.14 -10.24 3.81
N ILE A 127 -11.20 -11.20 3.86
CA ILE A 127 -11.31 -12.50 3.20
C ILE A 127 -12.42 -13.33 3.82
N ALA A 128 -12.51 -13.38 5.16
CA ALA A 128 -13.56 -14.13 5.85
C ALA A 128 -14.97 -13.62 5.51
N LYS A 129 -15.10 -12.33 5.16
CA LYS A 129 -16.36 -11.71 4.72
C LYS A 129 -16.66 -11.92 3.23
N GLN A 130 -15.77 -12.52 2.44
CA GLN A 130 -16.03 -12.86 1.03
C GLN A 130 -16.83 -14.16 0.91
N ILE A 131 -18.11 -14.11 1.28
CA ILE A 131 -19.04 -15.25 1.17
C ILE A 131 -20.00 -14.97 0.00
N PRO A 132 -20.32 -15.97 -0.86
CA PRO A 132 -21.37 -15.80 -1.85
C PRO A 132 -22.70 -15.46 -1.17
N LEU A 133 -23.44 -14.51 -1.74
CA LEU A 133 -24.81 -14.17 -1.34
C LEU A 133 -25.79 -15.30 -1.64
#